data_AF-A0A965AA30-F1
#
_entry.id   AF-A0A965AA30-F1
#
_cell.length_a   1.000
_cell.length_b   1.000
_cell.length_c   1.000
_cell.angle_alpha   90.00
_cell.angle_beta   90.00
_cell.angle_gamma   90.00
#
_symmetry.space_group_name_H-M   'P 1'
#
loop_
_entity.id
_entity.type
_entity.pdbx_description
1 polymer ?
#
loop_
_entity_poly.entity_id
_entity_poly.type
_entity_poly.pdbx_seq_one_letter_code
_entity_poly.pdbx_strand_id
1 'polypeptide(L)'
;MAQLDRVLGVFPTAAAVQAKRLEVIAGNIANASTPQYRARDVDFRAALREAGDEMRLAVTHQKHIESPEQLTRDALQYRVPLAPARDGNTVETHIEEAA
;
A
#
# COMPACT_ATOMS: atom_id res chain seq x y z
N MET A 1 8.65 22.94 12.17
CA MET A 1 8.22 21.78 11.37
C MET A 1 9.41 20.94 10.87
N ALA A 2 10.46 21.52 10.27
CA ALA A 2 11.62 20.78 9.71
C ALA A 2 12.45 19.92 10.70
N GLN A 3 12.45 20.24 12.00
CA GLN A 3 13.15 19.44 13.02
C GLN A 3 12.43 18.11 13.29
N LEU A 4 11.09 18.07 13.20
CA LEU A 4 10.31 16.84 13.40
C LEU A 4 10.59 15.84 12.28
N ASP A 5 10.64 16.32 11.04
CA ASP A 5 10.88 15.50 9.86
C ASP A 5 12.28 14.85 9.90
N ARG A 6 13.28 15.60 10.39
CA ARG A 6 14.64 15.09 10.58
C ARG A 6 14.75 14.07 11.72
N VAL A 7 13.93 14.19 12.76
CA VAL A 7 13.89 13.24 13.90
C VAL A 7 13.07 12.00 13.58
N LEU A 8 12.00 12.14 12.77
CA LEU A 8 11.10 11.05 12.39
C LEU A 8 11.54 10.33 11.12
N GLY A 9 12.40 10.91 10.29
CA GLY A 9 13.00 10.27 9.12
C GLY A 9 11.94 9.60 8.22
N VAL A 10 11.98 8.28 8.12
CA VAL A 10 11.11 7.47 7.24
C VAL A 10 9.71 7.19 7.79
N PHE A 11 9.43 7.50 9.06
CA PHE A 11 8.16 7.14 9.71
C PHE A 11 6.92 7.78 9.08
N PRO A 12 6.91 9.07 8.69
CA PRO A 12 5.74 9.67 8.03
C PRO A 12 5.41 8.98 6.71
N THR A 13 6.43 8.65 5.92
CA THR A 13 6.29 7.94 4.65
C THR A 13 5.83 6.50 4.86
N ALA A 14 6.40 5.79 5.84
CA ALA A 14 5.96 4.46 6.23
C ALA A 14 4.48 4.44 6.67
N ALA A 15 4.05 5.44 7.45
CA ALA A 15 2.65 5.57 7.86
C ALA A 15 1.72 5.81 6.66
N ALA A 16 2.14 6.62 5.68
CA ALA A 16 1.38 6.85 4.46
C ALA A 16 1.25 5.57 3.60
N VAL A 17 2.34 4.82 3.41
CA VAL A 17 2.33 3.54 2.69
C VAL A 17 1.45 2.53 3.42
N GLN A 18 1.52 2.47 4.76
CA GLN A 18 0.68 1.58 5.56
C GLN A 18 -0.81 1.94 5.43
N ALA A 19 -1.15 3.22 5.48
CA ALA A 19 -2.52 3.68 5.28
C ALA A 19 -3.05 3.26 3.90
N LYS A 20 -2.23 3.37 2.86
CA LYS A 20 -2.62 2.95 1.51
C LYS A 20 -2.80 1.44 1.40
N ARG A 21 -1.94 0.66 2.04
CA ARG A 21 -2.08 -0.80 2.09
C ARG A 21 -3.40 -1.22 2.76
N LEU A 22 -3.76 -0.58 3.88
CA LEU A 22 -5.03 -0.84 4.56
C LEU A 22 -6.24 -0.49 3.69
N GLU A 23 -6.16 0.56 2.87
CA GLU A 23 -7.22 0.90 1.91
C GLU A 23 -7.42 -0.22 0.87
N VAL A 24 -6.34 -0.82 0.38
CA VAL A 24 -6.39 -1.94 -0.56
C VAL A 24 -7.00 -3.19 0.10
N ILE A 25 -6.57 -3.52 1.32
CA ILE A 25 -7.11 -4.64 2.10
C ILE A 25 -8.62 -4.45 2.35
N ALA A 26 -9.03 -3.25 2.76
CA ALA A 26 -10.45 -2.92 2.95
C ALA A 26 -11.25 -3.10 1.65
N GLY A 27 -10.68 -2.73 0.50
CA GLY A 27 -11.25 -2.97 -0.81
C GLY A 27 -11.38 -4.47 -1.15
N ASN A 28 -10.38 -5.29 -0.81
CA ASN A 28 -10.44 -6.74 -0.99
C ASN A 28 -11.57 -7.34 -0.13
N ILE A 29 -11.64 -6.98 1.16
CA ILE A 29 -12.67 -7.45 2.09
C ILE A 29 -14.08 -7.08 1.58
N ALA A 30 -14.27 -5.83 1.13
CA ALA A 30 -15.54 -5.38 0.58
C ALA A 30 -15.97 -6.17 -0.67
N ASN A 31 -15.00 -6.69 -1.44
CA ASN A 31 -15.24 -7.48 -2.65
C ASN A 31 -15.05 -8.99 -2.45
N ALA A 32 -14.97 -9.47 -1.20
CA ALA A 32 -14.79 -10.89 -0.90
C ALA A 32 -15.93 -11.78 -1.42
N SER A 33 -17.12 -11.20 -1.64
CA SER A 33 -18.29 -11.90 -2.20
C SER A 33 -18.57 -11.54 -3.66
N THR A 34 -17.64 -10.87 -4.34
CA THR A 34 -17.77 -10.47 -5.75
C THR A 34 -17.14 -11.54 -6.66
N PRO A 35 -17.91 -12.20 -7.55
CA PRO A 35 -17.37 -13.18 -8.47
C PRO A 35 -16.25 -12.60 -9.36
N GLN A 36 -15.26 -13.43 -9.71
CA GLN A 36 -14.11 -13.06 -10.54
C GLN A 36 -13.23 -11.89 -10.04
N TYR A 37 -13.36 -11.49 -8.76
CA TYR A 37 -12.52 -10.43 -8.20
C TYR A 37 -11.07 -10.90 -7.98
N ARG A 38 -10.12 -10.00 -8.23
CA ARG A 38 -8.68 -10.26 -8.06
C ARG A 38 -8.10 -9.36 -6.99
N ALA A 39 -7.76 -9.97 -5.85
CA ALA A 39 -7.15 -9.31 -4.71
C ALA A 39 -5.79 -8.71 -5.05
N ARG A 40 -5.52 -7.53 -4.51
CA ARG A 40 -4.24 -6.82 -4.64
C ARG A 40 -3.64 -6.58 -3.26
N ASP A 41 -2.34 -6.38 -3.20
CA ASP A 41 -1.63 -5.94 -1.99
C ASP A 41 -0.52 -4.96 -2.39
N VAL A 42 -0.06 -4.18 -1.43
CA VAL A 42 1.10 -3.30 -1.58
C VAL A 42 2.29 -4.01 -0.97
N ASP A 43 3.35 -4.23 -1.75
CA ASP A 43 4.63 -4.67 -1.17
C ASP A 43 5.24 -3.52 -0.37
N PHE A 44 4.91 -3.49 0.93
CA PHE A 44 5.35 -2.46 1.86
C PHE A 44 6.88 -2.31 1.90
N ARG A 45 7.62 -3.41 1.77
CA ARG A 45 9.09 -3.38 1.84
C ARG A 45 9.67 -2.77 0.58
N ALA A 46 9.13 -3.12 -0.58
CA ALA A 46 9.51 -2.50 -1.85
C ALA A 46 9.16 -1.01 -1.84
N ALA A 47 7.93 -0.65 -1.46
CA ALA A 47 7.47 0.73 -1.36
C ALA A 47 8.32 1.58 -0.40
N LEU A 48 8.73 1.02 0.75
CA LEU A 48 9.56 1.75 1.71
C LEU A 48 11.02 1.92 1.23
N ARG A 49 11.54 0.97 0.46
CA ARG A 49 12.88 1.07 -0.15
C ARG A 49 12.89 2.12 -1.26
N GLU A 50 11.89 2.11 -2.12
CA GLU A 50 11.71 3.10 -3.18
C GLU A 50 11.47 4.49 -2.59
N ALA A 51 10.69 4.58 -1.52
CA ALA A 51 10.57 5.78 -0.72
C ALA A 51 11.89 6.22 -0.09
N GLY A 52 12.89 5.35 0.07
CA GLY A 52 14.23 5.69 0.57
C GLY A 52 15.18 6.22 -0.50
N ASP A 53 14.96 5.85 -1.77
CA ASP A 53 15.84 6.19 -2.89
C ASP A 53 15.60 7.61 -3.45
N GLU A 54 16.67 8.20 -3.99
CA GLU A 54 16.77 9.62 -4.36
C GLU A 54 15.91 10.07 -5.55
N MET A 55 15.08 9.19 -6.14
CA MET A 55 14.22 9.52 -7.28
C MET A 55 12.87 10.13 -6.88
N ARG A 56 12.86 10.91 -5.78
CA ARG A 56 11.70 11.68 -5.34
C ARG A 56 11.58 12.97 -6.12
N LEU A 57 10.37 13.30 -6.57
CA LEU A 57 10.08 14.60 -7.15
C LEU A 57 10.36 15.67 -6.09
N ALA A 58 11.17 16.68 -6.45
CA ALA A 58 11.51 17.74 -5.52
C ALA A 58 10.23 18.43 -5.01
N VAL A 59 10.02 18.37 -3.70
CA VAL A 59 8.92 19.05 -3.03
C VAL A 59 9.16 20.56 -3.14
N THR A 60 8.39 21.24 -3.99
CA THR A 60 8.59 22.67 -4.28
C THR A 60 8.19 23.60 -3.14
N HIS A 61 7.44 23.11 -2.15
CA HIS A 61 7.04 23.88 -0.97
C HIS A 61 6.89 22.97 0.25
N GLN A 62 7.31 23.43 1.44
CA GLN A 62 7.24 22.68 2.72
C GLN A 62 5.82 22.26 3.18
N LYS A 63 4.77 22.61 2.42
CA LYS A 63 3.38 22.23 2.70
C LYS A 63 2.84 21.18 1.71
N HIS A 64 3.63 20.80 0.71
CA HIS A 64 3.26 19.77 -0.22
C HIS A 64 3.53 18.42 0.43
N ILE A 65 2.49 17.59 0.50
CA ILE A 65 2.59 16.21 0.95
C ILE A 65 2.87 15.38 -0.30
N GLU A 66 3.87 14.51 -0.25
CA GLU A 66 4.16 13.55 -1.31
C GLU A 66 2.93 12.64 -1.51
N SER A 67 2.51 12.41 -2.77
CA SER A 67 1.34 11.57 -3.04
C SER A 67 1.65 10.11 -2.65
N PRO A 68 0.89 9.51 -1.71
CA PRO A 68 1.01 8.09 -1.39
C PRO A 68 0.72 7.19 -2.59
N GLU A 69 -0.04 7.67 -3.57
CA GLU A 69 -0.30 6.94 -4.81
C GLU A 69 0.91 6.84 -5.71
N GLN A 70 1.88 7.76 -5.63
CA GLN A 70 3.16 7.61 -6.34
C GLN A 70 4.08 6.62 -5.64
N LEU A 71 4.10 6.63 -4.30
CA LEU A 71 4.95 5.73 -3.50
C LEU A 71 4.55 4.26 -3.58
N THR A 72 3.27 4.00 -3.85
CA THR A 72 2.72 2.63 -3.87
C THR A 72 2.39 2.13 -5.27
N ARG A 73 2.55 2.98 -6.31
CA ARG A 73 2.12 2.66 -7.67
C ARG A 73 2.81 1.43 -8.23
N ASP A 74 4.13 1.37 -8.06
CA ASP A 74 4.97 0.30 -8.58
C ASP A 74 5.02 -0.90 -7.61
N ALA A 75 4.62 -0.69 -6.35
CA ALA A 75 4.52 -1.72 -5.32
C ALA A 75 3.16 -2.44 -5.29
N LEU A 76 2.14 -1.96 -6.01
CA LEU A 76 0.81 -2.56 -6.06
C LEU A 76 0.81 -3.79 -6.96
N GLN A 77 0.60 -4.97 -6.36
CA GLN A 77 0.69 -6.25 -7.06
C GLN A 77 -0.57 -7.09 -6.81
N TYR A 78 -0.91 -7.94 -7.78
CA TYR A 78 -1.92 -8.97 -7.56
C TYR A 78 -1.36 -10.05 -6.63
N ARG A 79 -2.19 -10.51 -5.71
CA ARG A 79 -1.82 -11.65 -4.85
C ARG A 79 -1.90 -12.96 -5.62
N VAL A 80 -1.00 -13.86 -5.27
CA VAL A 80 -1.09 -15.27 -5.66
C VAL A 80 -1.90 -15.98 -4.56
N PRO A 81 -3.16 -16.38 -4.84
CA PRO A 81 -4.01 -16.99 -3.83
C PRO A 81 -3.48 -18.37 -3.44
N LEU A 82 -3.52 -18.69 -2.15
CA LEU A 82 -3.19 -20.04 -1.66
C LEU A 82 -4.36 -21.00 -1.89
N ALA A 83 -5.59 -20.53 -1.70
CA ALA A 83 -6.82 -21.28 -1.95
C ALA A 83 -7.83 -20.42 -2.74
N PRO A 84 -7.77 -20.41 -4.09
CA PRO A 84 -8.72 -19.64 -4.90
C PRO A 84 -10.15 -20.15 -4.72
N ALA A 85 -11.11 -19.23 -4.65
CA ALA A 85 -12.52 -19.57 -4.52
C ALA A 85 -13.06 -20.18 -5.83
N ARG A 86 -14.12 -20.98 -5.69
CA ARG A 86 -14.74 -21.72 -6.82
C ARG A 86 -15.34 -20.80 -7.90
N ASP A 87 -15.66 -19.56 -7.55
CA ASP A 87 -16.23 -18.52 -8.41
C ASP A 87 -15.17 -17.66 -9.12
N GLY A 88 -13.88 -17.98 -8.94
CA GLY A 88 -12.77 -17.23 -9.50
C GLY A 88 -12.38 -15.99 -8.70
N ASN A 89 -12.93 -15.81 -7.49
CA ASN A 89 -12.43 -14.80 -6.55
C ASN A 89 -11.09 -15.27 -5.94
N THR A 90 -10.12 -14.35 -5.89
CA THR A 90 -8.81 -14.60 -5.28
C THR A 90 -8.65 -13.97 -3.89
N VAL A 91 -9.73 -13.44 -3.30
CA VAL A 91 -9.73 -12.87 -1.94
C VAL A 91 -9.77 -13.98 -0.91
N GLU A 92 -8.86 -13.90 0.06
CA GLU A 92 -8.76 -14.82 1.18
C GLU A 92 -9.11 -14.08 2.47
N THR A 93 -10.40 -14.01 2.83
CA THR A 93 -10.92 -13.15 3.92
C THR A 93 -10.16 -13.32 5.24
N HIS A 94 -9.85 -14.55 5.61
CA HIS A 94 -9.10 -14.87 6.83
C HIS A 94 -7.67 -14.29 6.84
N ILE A 95 -7.04 -14.14 5.67
CA ILE A 95 -5.73 -13.51 5.52
C ILE A 95 -5.87 -11.99 5.54
N GLU A 96 -6.88 -11.44 4.88
CA GLU A 96 -7.13 -10.00 4.83
C GLU A 96 -7.52 -9.44 6.21
N GLU A 97 -8.24 -10.20 7.04
CA GLU A 97 -8.60 -9.82 8.42
C GLU A 97 -7.44 -9.90 9.42
N ALA A 98 -6.41 -10.70 9.12
CA ALA A 98 -5.23 -10.89 9.98
C ALA A 98 -4.06 -9.95 9.64
N ALA A 99 -4.19 -9.15 8.57
CA ALA A 99 -3.13 -8.31 8.00
C ALA A 99 -3.02 -6.93 8.67
#